data_AF-A0A9D7URI0-F1
#
_entry.id   AF-A0A9D7URI0-F1
#
_cell.length_a   1.000
_cell.length_b   1.000
_cell.length_c   1.000
_cell.angle_alpha   90.00
_cell.angle_beta   90.00
_cell.angle_gamma   90.00
#
_symmetry.space_group_name_H-M   'P 1'
#
loop_
_entity.id
_entity.type
_entity.pdbx_description
1 polymer ?
#
loop_
_entity_poly.entity_id
_entity_poly.type
_entity_poly.pdbx_seq_one_letter_code
_entity_poly.pdbx_strand_id
1 'polypeptide(L)'
;MNKAFLLAAAALGAIASLPAHAATIFVGSWTVDQGPSWSGSPPNGPLAYTGQEAAALLFGGTASDYAISTVDNLVANINNMAWYSVIGYSGNQGNGGSLLAENYSSKYLGQFYGPTSGFASQDPGAAASAYVSDNALGVRFTNYAFRIDKVPAVPEPGTWMMMLVGFGALGASMRRRRAEPRVSVSFG
;
A
#
# COMPACT_ATOMS: atom_id res chain seq x y z
N MET A 1 -54.53 33.56 0.55
CA MET A 1 -53.83 32.27 0.46
C MET A 1 -52.36 32.51 0.72
N ASN A 2 -51.84 31.94 1.82
CA ASN A 2 -50.65 32.41 2.53
C ASN A 2 -49.35 31.85 1.95
N LYS A 3 -48.32 32.71 1.94
CA LYS A 3 -46.94 32.50 1.45
C LYS A 3 -46.12 31.45 2.23
N ALA A 4 -46.74 30.63 3.07
CA ALA A 4 -46.07 29.77 4.04
C ALA A 4 -45.70 28.36 3.52
N PHE A 5 -46.07 28.01 2.28
CA PHE A 5 -45.86 26.65 1.76
C PHE A 5 -44.59 26.46 0.90
N LEU A 6 -43.80 27.51 0.65
CA LEU A 6 -42.65 27.45 -0.28
C LEU A 6 -41.29 27.18 0.38
N LEU A 7 -41.22 27.01 1.71
CA LEU A 7 -39.94 26.86 2.43
C LEU A 7 -39.61 25.45 2.92
N ALA A 8 -40.49 24.45 2.73
CA ALA A 8 -40.33 23.13 3.35
C ALA A 8 -39.53 22.09 2.52
N ALA A 9 -39.05 22.42 1.32
CA ALA A 9 -38.45 21.41 0.42
C ALA A 9 -36.91 21.37 0.39
N ALA A 10 -36.21 22.21 1.15
CA ALA A 10 -34.75 22.36 1.00
C ALA A 10 -33.90 21.63 2.07
N ALA A 11 -34.49 20.94 3.04
CA ALA A 11 -33.77 20.51 4.25
C ALA A 11 -33.56 18.99 4.43
N LEU A 12 -33.86 18.16 3.44
CA LEU A 12 -33.78 16.70 3.61
C LEU A 12 -32.68 16.09 2.75
N GLY A 13 -31.59 15.67 3.41
CA GLY A 13 -30.76 14.57 2.94
C GLY A 13 -29.30 14.89 2.62
N ALA A 14 -28.56 15.53 3.52
CA ALA A 14 -27.11 15.38 3.51
C ALA A 14 -26.76 14.01 4.12
N ILE A 15 -26.87 12.95 3.31
CA ILE A 15 -26.22 11.67 3.64
C ILE A 15 -24.72 11.94 3.39
N ALA A 16 -23.98 12.17 4.46
CA ALA A 16 -22.53 12.24 4.38
C ALA A 16 -22.03 10.87 3.86
N SER A 17 -21.51 10.83 2.63
CA SER A 17 -20.74 9.68 2.19
C SER A 17 -19.49 9.63 3.05
N LEU A 18 -19.33 8.56 3.82
CA LEU A 18 -18.06 8.30 4.48
C LEU A 18 -17.10 7.75 3.42
N PRO A 19 -15.86 8.26 3.35
CA PRO A 19 -14.88 7.71 2.43
C PRO A 19 -14.65 6.23 2.73
N ALA A 20 -14.50 5.42 1.68
CA ALA A 20 -14.04 4.05 1.82
C ALA A 20 -12.59 4.08 2.30
N HIS A 21 -12.35 3.83 3.59
CA HIS A 21 -11.01 3.73 4.13
C HIS A 21 -10.34 2.44 3.66
N ALA A 22 -9.13 2.56 3.10
CA ALA A 22 -8.23 1.45 2.89
C ALA A 22 -8.03 0.69 4.20
N ALA A 23 -8.37 -0.60 4.22
CA ALA A 23 -8.14 -1.46 5.37
C ALA A 23 -6.73 -2.05 5.27
N THR A 24 -5.93 -1.85 6.32
CA THR A 24 -4.67 -2.58 6.49
C THR A 24 -4.98 -3.86 7.24
N ILE A 25 -4.60 -5.01 6.66
CA ILE A 25 -4.84 -6.32 7.26
C ILE A 25 -3.53 -7.09 7.42
N PHE A 26 -3.40 -7.82 8.53
CA PHE A 26 -2.31 -8.78 8.70
C PHE A 26 -2.52 -9.97 7.75
N VAL A 27 -1.49 -10.34 6.99
CA VAL A 27 -1.58 -11.47 6.04
C VAL A 27 -0.69 -12.65 6.40
N GLY A 28 0.35 -12.45 7.20
CA GLY A 28 1.28 -13.52 7.56
C GLY A 28 2.61 -12.98 8.06
N SER A 29 3.49 -13.89 8.45
CA SER A 29 4.84 -13.59 8.91
C SER A 29 5.84 -14.61 8.37
N TRP A 30 7.12 -14.24 8.38
CA TRP A 30 8.22 -15.13 8.00
C TRP A 30 9.46 -14.81 8.81
N THR A 31 10.32 -15.81 9.02
CA THR A 31 11.67 -15.57 9.53
C THR A 31 12.63 -15.43 8.35
N VAL A 32 13.64 -14.57 8.49
CA VAL A 32 14.60 -14.29 7.38
C VAL A 32 15.20 -15.58 6.82
N ASP A 33 15.50 -16.55 7.68
CA ASP A 33 16.11 -17.84 7.37
C ASP A 33 15.18 -18.89 6.73
N GLN A 34 13.91 -18.55 6.48
CA GLN A 34 13.04 -19.39 5.63
C GLN A 34 13.35 -19.26 4.14
N GLY A 35 14.21 -18.32 3.76
CA GLY A 35 14.65 -18.13 2.37
C GLY A 35 15.70 -19.14 1.91
N PRO A 36 16.10 -19.06 0.63
CA PRO A 36 17.15 -19.92 0.08
C PRO A 36 18.45 -19.79 0.88
N SER A 37 19.17 -20.90 1.08
CA SER A 37 20.46 -20.86 1.77
C SER A 37 21.53 -20.17 0.94
N TRP A 38 22.33 -19.30 1.57
CA TRP A 38 23.57 -18.83 0.98
C TRP A 38 24.61 -19.94 1.10
N SER A 39 24.98 -20.55 -0.03
CA SER A 39 25.84 -21.74 -0.07
C SER A 39 27.24 -21.49 -0.66
N GLY A 40 27.59 -20.23 -0.94
CA GLY A 40 28.88 -19.88 -1.56
C GLY A 40 29.08 -20.44 -2.98
N SER A 41 28.05 -20.99 -3.63
CA SER A 41 28.14 -21.60 -4.97
C SER A 41 28.27 -20.53 -6.07
N PRO A 42 29.38 -20.48 -6.84
CA PRO A 42 29.61 -19.47 -7.87
C PRO A 42 28.56 -19.46 -9.01
N PRO A 43 28.34 -18.32 -9.68
CA PRO A 43 29.03 -17.02 -9.50
C PRO A 43 28.33 -16.06 -8.51
N ASN A 44 27.02 -16.23 -8.27
CA ASN A 44 26.19 -15.30 -7.51
C ASN A 44 25.43 -16.03 -6.40
N GLY A 45 25.10 -15.30 -5.33
CA GLY A 45 24.19 -15.79 -4.30
C GLY A 45 22.73 -15.88 -4.80
N PRO A 46 21.79 -16.26 -3.92
CA PRO A 46 20.37 -16.28 -4.24
C PRO A 46 19.84 -14.86 -4.52
N LEU A 47 18.59 -14.77 -4.97
CA LEU A 47 17.93 -13.46 -5.15
C LEU A 47 17.84 -12.72 -3.82
N ALA A 48 18.11 -11.41 -3.86
CA ALA A 48 17.98 -10.51 -2.72
C ALA A 48 16.64 -9.78 -2.77
N TYR A 49 15.98 -9.71 -1.61
CA TYR A 49 14.65 -9.12 -1.46
C TYR A 49 14.64 -8.04 -0.38
N THR A 50 13.96 -6.93 -0.63
CA THR A 50 13.48 -6.05 0.44
C THR A 50 12.45 -6.77 1.30
N GLY A 51 12.12 -6.24 2.48
CA GLY A 51 11.03 -6.77 3.31
C GLY A 51 9.70 -6.81 2.55
N GLN A 52 9.40 -5.75 1.80
CA GLN A 52 8.20 -5.66 0.97
C GLN A 52 8.23 -6.63 -0.23
N GLU A 53 9.36 -6.79 -0.90
CA GLU A 53 9.48 -7.76 -2.01
C GLU A 53 9.37 -9.21 -1.51
N ALA A 54 9.92 -9.52 -0.33
CA ALA A 54 9.77 -10.83 0.31
C ALA A 54 8.30 -11.11 0.66
N ALA A 55 7.58 -10.12 1.21
CA ALA A 55 6.15 -10.25 1.46
C ALA A 55 5.36 -10.49 0.16
N ALA A 56 5.66 -9.76 -0.91
CA ALA A 56 5.01 -9.97 -2.21
C ALA A 56 5.31 -11.35 -2.82
N LEU A 57 6.54 -11.86 -2.63
CA LEU A 57 6.91 -13.21 -3.03
C LEU A 57 6.10 -14.27 -2.28
N LEU A 58 5.91 -14.11 -0.97
CA LEU A 58 5.28 -15.10 -0.09
C LEU A 58 3.75 -15.04 -0.12
N PHE A 59 3.17 -13.85 -0.25
CA PHE A 59 1.74 -13.59 -0.08
C PHE A 59 1.05 -13.05 -1.34
N GLY A 60 1.78 -12.89 -2.45
CA GLY A 60 1.29 -12.41 -3.74
C GLY A 60 1.27 -10.89 -3.88
N GLY A 61 0.79 -10.36 -5.01
CA GLY A 61 0.71 -8.91 -5.25
C GLY A 61 2.05 -8.26 -5.60
N THR A 62 2.21 -6.99 -5.23
CA THR A 62 3.43 -6.19 -5.48
C THR A 62 4.04 -5.71 -4.18
N ALA A 63 5.34 -5.40 -4.18
CA ALA A 63 6.02 -4.86 -2.99
C ALA A 63 5.30 -3.63 -2.41
N SER A 64 4.72 -2.79 -3.28
CA SER A 64 4.02 -1.57 -2.88
C SER A 64 2.66 -1.79 -2.18
N ASP A 65 2.19 -3.04 -2.13
CA ASP A 65 0.96 -3.42 -1.43
C ASP A 65 1.21 -3.76 0.04
N TYR A 66 2.47 -3.80 0.49
CA TYR A 66 2.83 -4.28 1.83
C TYR A 66 3.43 -3.18 2.70
N ALA A 67 3.03 -3.18 3.97
CA ALA A 67 3.79 -2.62 5.08
C ALA A 67 4.31 -3.78 5.94
N ILE A 68 5.53 -3.63 6.45
CA ILE A 68 6.21 -4.64 7.25
C ILE A 68 6.38 -4.12 8.69
N SER A 69 6.24 -5.02 9.65
CA SER A 69 6.63 -4.79 11.03
C SER A 69 7.61 -5.85 11.52
N THR A 70 8.43 -5.48 12.48
CA THR A 70 9.26 -6.41 13.27
C THR A 70 8.79 -6.56 14.71
N VAL A 71 7.64 -5.97 15.07
CA VAL A 71 7.12 -5.94 16.44
C VAL A 71 6.18 -7.12 16.67
N ASP A 72 5.00 -7.10 16.05
CA ASP A 72 3.96 -8.12 16.16
C ASP A 72 2.97 -8.07 14.97
N ASN A 73 1.88 -8.82 15.07
CA ASN A 73 0.82 -8.91 14.06
C ASN A 73 -0.30 -7.86 14.22
N LEU A 74 -0.12 -6.83 15.07
CA LEU A 74 -1.10 -5.78 15.29
C LEU A 74 -0.83 -4.60 14.35
N VAL A 75 -1.87 -4.18 13.62
CA VAL A 75 -1.80 -3.05 12.67
C VAL A 75 -1.34 -1.75 13.35
N ALA A 76 -1.68 -1.56 14.63
CA ALA A 76 -1.28 -0.39 15.40
C ALA A 76 0.24 -0.29 15.65
N ASN A 77 0.97 -1.40 15.52
CA ASN A 77 2.38 -1.52 15.85
C ASN A 77 3.27 -1.64 14.59
N ILE A 78 2.74 -1.32 13.42
CA ILE A 78 3.54 -1.27 12.19
C ILE A 78 4.63 -0.21 12.34
N ASN A 79 5.89 -0.64 12.20
CA ASN A 79 7.06 0.24 12.34
C ASN A 79 7.79 0.51 11.02
N ASN A 80 7.32 -0.04 9.89
CA ASN A 80 7.93 0.10 8.56
C ASN A 80 9.40 -0.35 8.50
N MET A 81 9.77 -1.30 9.36
CA MET A 81 11.09 -1.92 9.41
C MET A 81 10.99 -3.39 9.04
N ALA A 82 12.09 -3.96 8.58
CA ALA A 82 12.25 -5.40 8.41
C ALA A 82 13.62 -5.85 8.92
N TRP A 83 13.68 -7.11 9.34
CA TRP A 83 14.92 -7.84 9.57
C TRP A 83 15.51 -8.29 8.25
N TYR A 84 16.83 -8.10 8.14
CA TYR A 84 17.64 -8.50 7.00
C TYR A 84 18.82 -9.33 7.46
N SER A 85 19.20 -10.25 6.59
CA SER A 85 20.52 -10.82 6.51
C SER A 85 21.38 -9.90 5.62
N VAL A 86 22.61 -9.57 6.05
CA VAL A 86 23.57 -8.77 5.28
C VAL A 86 24.87 -9.56 5.11
N ILE A 87 25.34 -9.73 3.88
CA ILE A 87 26.43 -10.68 3.58
C ILE A 87 27.71 -10.29 4.31
N GLY A 88 28.30 -11.25 5.02
CA GLY A 88 29.56 -11.05 5.74
C GLY A 88 29.47 -10.08 6.92
N TYR A 89 28.28 -9.59 7.28
CA TYR A 89 28.08 -8.66 8.40
C TYR A 89 27.38 -9.37 9.55
N SER A 90 27.81 -9.20 10.80
CA SER A 90 27.22 -9.94 11.94
C SER A 90 25.89 -9.34 12.46
N GLY A 91 25.23 -8.49 11.68
CA GLY A 91 24.03 -7.77 12.09
C GLY A 91 24.30 -6.62 13.06
N ASN A 92 23.33 -5.73 13.21
CA ASN A 92 23.38 -4.70 14.25
C ASN A 92 23.39 -5.39 15.62
N GLN A 93 24.34 -5.01 16.49
CA GLN A 93 24.52 -5.57 17.84
C GLN A 93 25.06 -7.03 17.88
N GLY A 94 25.59 -7.56 16.78
CA GLY A 94 26.24 -8.88 16.75
C GLY A 94 25.29 -10.07 16.82
N ASN A 95 23.99 -9.87 16.54
CA ASN A 95 22.96 -10.88 16.67
C ASN A 95 22.76 -11.74 15.41
N GLY A 96 23.35 -11.37 14.28
CA GLY A 96 23.18 -12.04 12.98
C GLY A 96 22.21 -11.34 12.03
N GLY A 97 21.28 -10.51 12.52
CA GLY A 97 20.34 -9.76 11.69
C GLY A 97 20.48 -8.24 11.81
N SER A 98 20.15 -7.54 10.73
CA SER A 98 20.14 -6.09 10.63
C SER A 98 18.71 -5.58 10.56
N LEU A 99 18.36 -4.65 11.45
CA LEU A 99 17.07 -3.96 11.41
C LEU A 99 17.20 -2.75 10.47
N LEU A 100 16.53 -2.80 9.32
CA LEU A 100 16.60 -1.79 8.26
C LEU A 100 15.19 -1.44 7.79
N ALA A 101 15.03 -0.38 7.00
CA ALA A 101 13.74 0.00 6.44
C ALA A 101 13.14 -1.16 5.61
N GLU A 102 11.82 -1.31 5.62
CA GLU A 102 11.10 -2.35 4.89
C GLU A 102 11.38 -2.39 3.37
N ASN A 103 11.81 -1.26 2.82
CA ASN A 103 12.16 -1.05 1.41
C ASN A 103 13.67 -0.90 1.17
N TYR A 104 14.51 -1.14 2.18
CA TYR A 104 15.97 -1.06 2.04
C TYR A 104 16.46 -2.05 0.98
N SER A 105 17.22 -1.55 0.00
CA SER A 105 17.74 -2.35 -1.10
C SER A 105 19.24 -2.12 -1.28
N SER A 106 20.03 -3.13 -0.93
CA SER A 106 21.43 -3.28 -1.34
C SER A 106 21.58 -4.65 -1.99
N LYS A 107 21.85 -4.70 -3.28
CA LYS A 107 21.84 -5.95 -4.07
C LYS A 107 23.05 -5.98 -4.99
N TYR A 108 23.75 -7.11 -5.02
CA TYR A 108 24.83 -7.34 -5.98
C TYR A 108 24.26 -7.44 -7.39
N LEU A 109 24.82 -6.66 -8.33
CA LEU A 109 24.31 -6.51 -9.70
C LEU A 109 22.81 -6.15 -9.76
N GLY A 110 22.28 -5.51 -8.71
CA GLY A 110 20.88 -5.13 -8.60
C GLY A 110 19.91 -6.28 -8.31
N GLN A 111 20.39 -7.52 -8.12
CA GLN A 111 19.52 -8.70 -8.05
C GLN A 111 19.87 -9.68 -6.93
N PHE A 112 21.15 -9.85 -6.60
CA PHE A 112 21.62 -11.00 -5.81
C PHE A 112 22.04 -10.64 -4.39
N TYR A 113 21.89 -11.60 -3.48
CA TYR A 113 22.48 -11.60 -2.15
C TYR A 113 23.97 -11.97 -2.25
N GLY A 114 24.74 -10.97 -2.68
CA GLY A 114 26.20 -11.00 -2.81
C GLY A 114 26.72 -11.72 -4.07
N PRO A 115 27.96 -11.42 -4.49
CA PRO A 115 28.76 -12.43 -5.16
C PRO A 115 29.09 -13.53 -4.15
N THR A 116 29.35 -14.76 -4.61
CA THR A 116 29.79 -15.82 -3.68
C THR A 116 31.27 -15.72 -3.30
N SER A 117 32.02 -14.84 -3.97
CA SER A 117 33.44 -14.56 -3.72
C SER A 117 33.73 -13.06 -3.66
N GLY A 118 34.70 -12.66 -2.85
CA GLY A 118 35.22 -11.29 -2.85
C GLY A 118 34.34 -10.26 -2.14
N PHE A 119 33.45 -10.68 -1.24
CA PHE A 119 32.71 -9.75 -0.38
C PHE A 119 33.59 -9.23 0.75
N ALA A 120 33.40 -7.98 1.14
CA ALA A 120 34.07 -7.40 2.30
C ALA A 120 33.43 -7.93 3.60
N SER A 121 34.27 -8.36 4.54
CA SER A 121 33.80 -8.75 5.87
C SER A 121 33.40 -7.52 6.68
N GLN A 122 32.33 -7.64 7.44
CA GLN A 122 31.78 -6.61 8.33
C GLN A 122 31.38 -5.29 7.64
N ASP A 123 31.05 -5.33 6.35
CA ASP A 123 30.49 -4.18 5.64
C ASP A 123 28.96 -4.12 5.82
N PRO A 124 28.41 -3.15 6.60
CA PRO A 124 26.96 -3.01 6.78
C PRO A 124 26.23 -2.55 5.51
N GLY A 125 26.95 -2.06 4.50
CA GLY A 125 26.41 -1.64 3.20
C GLY A 125 26.40 -2.76 2.15
N ALA A 126 26.90 -3.96 2.49
CA ALA A 126 26.94 -5.09 1.58
C ALA A 126 25.52 -5.56 1.19
N ALA A 127 25.46 -6.52 0.25
CA ALA A 127 24.19 -7.04 -0.23
C ALA A 127 23.34 -7.59 0.94
N ALA A 128 22.06 -7.24 0.93
CA ALA A 128 21.12 -7.54 2.00
C ALA A 128 19.87 -8.23 1.45
N SER A 129 19.30 -9.16 2.22
CA SER A 129 18.02 -9.78 1.88
C SER A 129 17.18 -10.03 3.14
N ALA A 130 15.90 -9.71 3.07
CA ALA A 130 14.91 -10.04 4.10
C ALA A 130 14.40 -11.49 3.99
N TYR A 131 14.89 -12.26 3.01
CA TYR A 131 14.51 -13.64 2.77
C TYR A 131 15.71 -14.43 2.21
N VAL A 132 16.55 -14.95 3.12
CA VAL A 132 17.74 -15.76 2.84
C VAL A 132 18.19 -16.45 4.13
N SER A 133 18.64 -17.70 4.03
CA SER A 133 19.26 -18.42 5.15
C SER A 133 20.77 -18.22 5.17
N ASP A 134 21.24 -17.31 6.03
CA ASP A 134 22.67 -17.01 6.26
C ASP A 134 22.90 -16.66 7.75
N ASN A 135 23.08 -15.38 8.10
CA ASN A 135 23.39 -14.92 9.47
C ASN A 135 22.15 -14.65 10.34
N ALA A 136 21.03 -14.22 9.75
CA ALA A 136 19.81 -13.86 10.49
C ALA A 136 18.93 -15.09 10.75
N LEU A 137 19.34 -15.93 11.70
CA LEU A 137 18.70 -17.23 12.00
C LEU A 137 17.72 -17.19 13.19
N GLY A 138 16.57 -17.83 13.00
CA GLY A 138 15.57 -18.09 14.05
C GLY A 138 14.51 -17.01 14.25
N VAL A 139 13.57 -17.32 15.14
CA VAL A 139 12.32 -16.57 15.37
C VAL A 139 12.49 -15.11 15.80
N ARG A 140 13.67 -14.71 16.26
CA ARG A 140 13.92 -13.29 16.61
C ARG A 140 13.94 -12.38 15.37
N PHE A 141 14.20 -12.94 14.19
CA PHE A 141 14.24 -12.24 12.91
C PHE A 141 12.93 -12.45 12.14
N THR A 142 11.81 -12.36 12.85
CA THR A 142 10.47 -12.47 12.26
C THR A 142 10.03 -11.13 11.72
N ASN A 143 9.61 -11.13 10.46
CA ASN A 143 8.92 -10.04 9.79
C ASN A 143 7.43 -10.35 9.71
N TYR A 144 6.58 -9.35 9.98
CA TYR A 144 5.13 -9.42 9.89
C TYR A 144 4.66 -8.60 8.68
N ALA A 145 3.95 -9.22 7.75
CA ALA A 145 3.41 -8.56 6.57
C ALA A 145 1.97 -8.10 6.80
N PHE A 146 1.73 -6.84 6.43
CA PHE A 146 0.42 -6.23 6.39
C PHE A 146 0.12 -5.80 4.98
N ARG A 147 -1.02 -6.22 4.43
CA ARG A 147 -1.47 -5.77 3.12
C ARG A 147 -2.25 -4.48 3.28
N ILE A 148 -1.87 -3.48 2.51
CA ILE A 148 -2.55 -2.19 2.40
C ILE A 148 -3.46 -2.29 1.18
N ASP A 149 -4.75 -2.57 1.41
CA ASP A 149 -5.70 -2.60 0.32
C ASP A 149 -5.91 -1.17 -0.21
N LYS A 150 -5.24 -0.84 -1.30
CA LYS A 150 -5.50 0.39 -2.05
C LYS A 150 -6.88 0.23 -2.69
N VAL A 151 -7.92 0.73 -2.02
CA VAL A 151 -9.23 0.89 -2.66
C VAL A 151 -9.00 1.81 -3.85
N PRO A 152 -9.21 1.37 -5.10
CA PRO A 152 -9.07 2.25 -6.25
C PRO A 152 -9.95 3.46 -6.02
N ALA A 153 -9.45 4.66 -6.33
CA ALA A 153 -10.18 5.91 -6.18
C ALA A 153 -11.37 5.92 -7.16
N VAL A 154 -12.44 5.20 -6.82
CA VAL A 154 -13.73 5.32 -7.46
C VAL A 154 -14.34 6.59 -6.88
N PRO A 155 -14.77 7.56 -7.71
CA PRO A 155 -15.49 8.71 -7.20
C PRO A 155 -16.63 8.22 -6.32
N GLU A 156 -16.70 8.71 -5.09
CA GLU A 156 -17.65 8.20 -4.11
C GLU A 156 -19.07 8.33 -4.69
N PRO A 157 -20.01 7.43 -4.33
CA PRO A 157 -21.41 7.56 -4.74
C PRO A 157 -21.98 8.98 -4.51
N GLY A 158 -21.52 9.66 -3.44
CA GLY A 158 -21.82 11.06 -3.17
C GLY A 158 -21.28 12.03 -4.24
N THR A 159 -20.07 11.81 -4.75
CA THR A 159 -19.50 12.59 -5.87
C THR A 159 -20.35 12.44 -7.13
N TRP A 160 -20.79 11.23 -7.45
CA TRP A 160 -21.72 11.00 -8.57
C TRP A 160 -23.04 11.72 -8.36
N MET A 161 -23.61 11.66 -7.16
CA MET A 161 -24.84 12.38 -6.84
C MET A 161 -24.67 13.90 -6.93
N MET A 162 -23.56 14.46 -6.44
CA MET A 162 -23.26 15.88 -6.54
C MET A 162 -23.08 16.33 -8.00
N MET A 163 -22.44 15.51 -8.84
CA MET A 163 -22.36 15.76 -10.28
C MET A 163 -23.74 15.70 -10.94
N LEU A 164 -24.54 14.67 -10.64
CA LEU A 164 -25.89 14.53 -11.18
C LEU A 164 -26.81 15.68 -10.74
N VAL A 165 -26.72 16.12 -9.48
CA VAL A 165 -27.46 17.28 -8.97
C VAL A 165 -26.97 18.56 -9.64
N GLY A 166 -25.66 18.77 -9.76
CA GLY A 166 -25.08 19.94 -10.42
C GLY A 166 -25.49 20.03 -11.90
N PHE A 167 -25.35 18.94 -12.65
CA PHE A 167 -25.76 18.87 -14.05
C PHE A 167 -27.28 18.93 -14.22
N GLY A 168 -28.04 18.31 -13.31
CA GLY A 168 -29.51 18.37 -13.30
C GLY A 168 -30.02 19.80 -13.07
N ALA A 169 -29.41 20.52 -12.12
CA ALA A 169 -29.76 21.92 -11.83
C ALA A 169 -29.40 22.85 -13.01
N LEU A 170 -28.22 22.69 -13.60
CA LEU A 170 -27.80 23.44 -14.79
C LEU A 170 -28.76 23.17 -15.96
N GLY A 171 -29.06 21.90 -16.25
CA GLY A 171 -29.99 21.52 -17.32
C GLY A 171 -31.41 22.06 -17.11
N ALA A 172 -31.93 21.99 -15.88
CA ALA A 172 -33.23 22.56 -15.53
C ALA A 172 -33.26 24.09 -15.73
N SER A 173 -32.17 24.78 -15.38
CA SER A 173 -32.06 26.23 -15.56
C SER A 173 -32.09 26.65 -17.03
N MET A 174 -31.44 25.88 -17.92
CA MET A 174 -31.43 26.13 -19.36
C MET A 174 -32.80 25.83 -19.99
N ARG A 175 -33.49 24.78 -19.55
CA ARG A 175 -34.82 24.41 -20.06
C ARG A 175 -35.89 25.45 -19.69
N ARG A 176 -35.82 26.02 -18.49
CA ARG A 176 -36.75 27.09 -18.05
C ARG A 176 -36.67 28.33 -18.93
N ARG A 177 -35.50 28.67 -19.48
CA ARG A 177 -35.31 29.85 -20.35
C ARG A 177 -35.93 29.70 -21.74
N ARG A 178 -36.21 28.47 -22.19
CA ARG A 178 -36.78 28.20 -23.52
C ARG A 178 -38.30 28.10 -23.55
N ALA A 179 -38.98 28.25 -22.42
CA ALA A 179 -40.43 28.35 -22.38
C ALA A 179 -40.85 29.78 -22.77
N GLU A 180 -40.70 30.13 -24.04
CA GLU A 180 -41.35 31.33 -24.56
C GLU A 180 -42.86 31.10 -24.68
N PRO A 181 -43.71 32.10 -24.36
CA PRO A 181 -45.14 31.99 -24.58
C PRO A 181 -45.37 31.81 -26.07
N ARG A 182 -45.96 30.69 -26.48
CA ARG A 182 -46.49 30.54 -27.83
C ARG A 182 -47.50 31.66 -28.05
N VAL A 183 -47.14 32.63 -28.89
CA VAL A 183 -48.06 33.68 -29.34
C VAL A 183 -49.12 32.99 -30.18
N SER A 184 -50.29 32.77 -29.58
CA SER A 184 -51.48 32.28 -30.26
C SER A 184 -52.17 33.47 -30.89
N VAL A 185 -52.10 33.60 -32.22
CA VAL A 185 -52.87 34.60 -32.96
C VAL A 185 -54.22 33.98 -33.33
N SER A 186 -55.30 34.56 -32.79
CA SER A 186 -56.67 34.20 -33.16
C SER A 186 -57.12 35.08 -34.31
N PHE A 187 -57.54 34.46 -35.42
CA PHE A 187 -58.24 35.16 -36.49
C PHE A 187 -59.74 34.99 -36.29
N GLY A 188 -60.47 36.11 -36.40
CA GLY A 188 -61.93 36.18 -36.30
C GLY A 188 -62.64 35.80 -37.59
#